data_AF-A0A822RIR8-F1
#
_entry.id   AF-A0A822RIR8-F1
#
_cell.length_a   1.000
_cell.length_b   1.000
_cell.length_c   1.000
_cell.angle_alpha   90.00
_cell.angle_beta   90.00
_cell.angle_gamma   90.00
#
_symmetry.space_group_name_H-M   'P 1'
#
loop_
_entity.id
_entity.type
_entity.pdbx_description
1 polymer ?
#
loop_
_entity_poly.entity_id
_entity_poly.type
_entity_poly.pdbx_seq_one_letter_code
_entity_poly.pdbx_strand_id
1 'polypeptide(L)'
;MYAIFDLIGKVFNPILDMGGPVIMLIILTVLALLFGVKFSKALEGGIKLAIALTGIGAIIGMLNTAFSASLAKFVENTGIQLSITDVGWAPLATITWGSAWTLYFLLIMLIVNIVMLAMKKTDTLDVDIFDI
;
A
#
# COMPACT_ATOMS: atom_id res chain seq x y z
N MET A 1 11.56 -26.12 10.88
CA MET A 1 10.82 -25.43 9.80
C MET A 1 9.48 -24.91 10.29
N TYR A 2 8.58 -25.76 10.81
CA TYR A 2 7.29 -25.33 11.39
C TYR A 2 7.38 -24.32 12.55
N ALA A 3 8.33 -24.51 13.48
CA ALA A 3 8.50 -23.58 14.62
C ALA A 3 8.89 -22.15 14.20
N ILE A 4 9.58 -21.98 13.06
CA ILE A 4 9.96 -20.67 12.54
C ILE A 4 8.74 -19.99 11.92
N PHE A 5 7.94 -20.73 11.15
CA PHE A 5 6.69 -20.20 10.57
C PHE A 5 5.66 -19.85 11.66
N ASP A 6 5.56 -20.63 12.73
CA ASP A 6 4.70 -20.32 13.87
C ASP A 6 5.17 -19.08 14.64
N LEU A 7 6.48 -18.89 14.80
CA LEU A 7 7.04 -17.71 15.45
C LEU A 7 6.79 -16.45 14.60
N ILE A 8 7.01 -16.54 13.28
CA ILE A 8 6.72 -15.46 12.34
C ILE A 8 5.22 -15.14 12.37
N GLY A 9 4.35 -16.15 12.29
CA GLY A 9 2.90 -15.95 12.38
C GLY A 9 2.47 -15.26 13.68
N LYS A 10 3.03 -15.64 14.83
CA LYS A 10 2.70 -15.01 16.11
C LYS A 10 3.11 -13.54 16.23
N VAL A 11 4.16 -13.13 15.53
CA VAL A 11 4.68 -11.75 15.56
C VAL A 11 4.00 -10.88 14.50
N PHE A 12 3.81 -11.41 13.29
CA PHE A 12 3.34 -10.64 12.15
C PHE A 12 1.82 -10.68 11.99
N ASN A 13 1.14 -11.80 12.28
CA ASN A 13 -0.32 -11.87 12.09
C ASN A 13 -1.09 -10.82 12.90
N PRO A 14 -0.76 -10.54 14.19
CA PRO A 14 -1.44 -9.47 14.92
C PRO A 14 -1.32 -8.10 14.26
N ILE A 15 -0.20 -7.82 13.58
CA ILE A 15 0.04 -6.56 12.88
C ILE A 15 -0.70 -6.55 11.54
N LEU A 16 -0.74 -7.68 10.84
CA LEU A 16 -1.48 -7.83 9.59
C LEU A 16 -2.99 -7.69 9.81
N ASP A 17 -3.50 -8.22 10.92
CA ASP A 17 -4.91 -8.13 11.30
C ASP A 17 -5.37 -6.70 11.65
N MET A 18 -4.44 -5.80 11.96
CA MET A 18 -4.73 -4.38 12.22
C MET A 18 -5.01 -3.57 10.94
N GLY A 19 -4.72 -4.13 9.76
CA GLY A 19 -5.05 -3.56 8.46
C GLY A 19 -4.03 -2.57 7.88
N GLY A 20 -4.24 -2.23 6.60
CA GLY A 20 -3.32 -1.44 5.76
C GLY A 20 -2.79 -0.14 6.38
N PRO A 21 -3.63 0.73 6.99
CA PRO A 21 -3.16 1.98 7.59
C PRO A 21 -2.13 1.79 8.71
N VAL A 22 -2.30 0.78 9.55
CA VAL A 22 -1.39 0.50 10.68
C VAL A 22 -0.07 -0.09 10.19
N ILE A 23 -0.16 -1.01 9.22
CA ILE A 23 1.00 -1.59 8.56
C ILE A 23 1.84 -0.48 7.91
N MET A 24 1.19 0.45 7.20
CA MET A 24 1.88 1.55 6.52
C MET A 24 2.50 2.56 7.50
N LEU A 25 1.86 2.83 8.64
CA LEU A 25 2.45 3.63 9.72
C LEU A 25 3.79 3.05 10.17
N ILE A 26 3.81 1.74 10.46
CA ILE A 26 4.99 1.06 10.97
C ILE A 26 6.10 1.07 9.91
N ILE A 27 5.78 0.67 8.68
CA ILE A 27 6.76 0.57 7.59
C ILE A 27 7.39 1.92 7.30
N LEU A 28 6.60 2.99 7.12
CA LEU A 28 7.16 4.30 6.81
C LEU A 28 7.95 4.90 7.97
N THR A 29 7.52 4.65 9.20
CA THR A 29 8.28 5.08 10.37
C THR A 29 9.64 4.39 10.41
N VAL A 30 9.69 3.08 10.17
CA VAL A 30 10.95 2.30 10.15
C VAL A 30 11.84 2.72 8.99
N LEU A 31 11.30 2.87 7.77
CA LEU A 31 12.08 3.32 6.61
C LEU A 31 12.66 4.71 6.83
N ALA A 32 11.87 5.67 7.33
CA ALA A 32 12.36 7.01 7.61
C ALA A 32 13.48 7.01 8.67
N LEU A 33 13.39 6.14 9.70
CA LEU A 33 14.46 5.95 10.67
C LEU A 33 15.73 5.39 10.03
N LEU A 34 15.62 4.42 9.11
CA LEU A 34 16.77 3.87 8.39
C LEU A 34 17.48 4.92 7.52
N PHE A 35 16.73 5.89 6.99
CA PHE A 35 17.29 7.05 6.28
C PHE A 35 17.82 8.16 7.20
N GLY A 36 17.86 7.94 8.52
CA GLY A 36 18.44 8.88 9.48
C GLY A 36 17.51 10.01 9.91
N VAL A 37 16.20 9.90 9.67
CA VAL A 37 15.21 10.87 10.16
C VAL A 37 15.02 10.71 11.67
N LYS A 38 14.88 11.83 12.40
CA LYS A 38 14.59 11.81 13.85
C LYS A 38 13.28 11.06 14.12
N PHE A 39 13.26 10.20 15.15
CA PHE A 39 12.08 9.38 15.50
C PHE A 39 10.76 10.15 15.55
N SER A 40 10.75 11.31 16.21
CA SER A 40 9.54 12.16 16.27
C SER A 40 9.01 12.53 14.88
N LYS A 41 9.89 12.82 13.92
CA LYS A 41 9.51 13.19 12.56
C LYS A 41 9.14 11.98 11.70
N ALA A 42 9.84 10.86 11.90
CA ALA A 42 9.50 9.59 11.26
C ALA A 42 8.09 9.12 11.68
N LEU A 43 7.80 9.12 12.98
CA LEU A 43 6.50 8.72 13.52
C LEU A 43 5.39 9.70 13.10
N GLU A 44 5.65 11.01 13.13
CA GLU A 44 4.72 12.02 12.63
C GLU A 44 4.35 11.76 11.15
N GLY A 45 5.33 11.43 10.32
CA GLY A 45 5.12 11.06 8.91
C GLY A 45 4.26 9.81 8.75
N GLY A 46 4.58 8.74 9.49
CA GLY A 46 3.81 7.50 9.48
C GLY A 46 2.35 7.71 9.91
N ILE A 47 2.11 8.49 10.96
CA ILE A 47 0.75 8.80 11.45
C ILE A 47 -0.04 9.59 10.40
N LYS A 48 0.55 10.62 9.78
CA LYS A 48 -0.13 11.41 8.74
C LYS A 48 -0.59 10.52 7.58
N LEU A 49 0.25 9.59 7.15
CA LEU A 49 -0.09 8.66 6.08
C LEU A 49 -1.20 7.69 6.49
N ALA A 50 -1.16 7.16 7.71
CA ALA A 50 -2.23 6.30 8.22
C ALA A 50 -3.59 7.01 8.27
N ILE A 51 -3.61 8.29 8.69
CA ILE A 51 -4.82 9.12 8.68
C ILE A 51 -5.31 9.32 7.23
N ALA A 52 -4.41 9.61 6.30
CA ALA A 52 -4.75 9.80 4.90
C ALA A 52 -5.39 8.55 4.28
N LEU A 53 -4.78 7.37 4.47
CA LEU A 53 -5.32 6.10 3.96
C LEU A 53 -6.68 5.78 4.58
N THR A 54 -6.85 6.03 5.88
CA THR A 54 -8.14 5.84 6.57
C THR A 54 -9.22 6.74 5.99
N GLY A 55 -8.92 8.03 5.78
CA GLY A 55 -9.86 8.99 5.21
C GLY A 55 -10.25 8.67 3.77
N ILE A 56 -9.26 8.30 2.95
CA ILE A 56 -9.47 7.83 1.57
C ILE A 56 -10.41 6.62 1.56
N GLY A 57 -10.13 5.60 2.36
CA GLY A 57 -10.95 4.38 2.44
C GLY A 57 -12.40 4.68 2.82
N ALA A 58 -12.62 5.58 3.78
CA ALA A 58 -13.96 6.02 4.17
C ALA A 58 -14.70 6.74 3.02
N ILE A 59 -14.03 7.65 2.31
CA ILE A 59 -14.62 8.37 1.17
C ILE A 59 -15.00 7.40 0.05
N ILE A 60 -14.11 6.47 -0.30
CA ILE A 60 -14.38 5.48 -1.35
C ILE A 60 -15.53 4.56 -0.96
N GLY A 61 -15.62 4.13 0.30
CA GLY A 61 -16.75 3.37 0.80
C GLY A 61 -18.08 4.09 0.60
N MET A 62 -18.11 5.40 0.89
CA MET A 62 -19.29 6.24 0.66
C MET A 62 -19.61 6.37 -0.83
N LEU A 63 -18.62 6.64 -1.69
CA LEU A 63 -18.83 6.77 -3.13
C LEU A 63 -19.32 5.45 -3.75
N ASN A 64 -18.72 4.32 -3.37
CA ASN A 64 -19.18 3.00 -3.83
C ASN A 64 -20.64 2.76 -3.43
N THR A 65 -21.02 3.08 -2.19
CA THR A 65 -22.40 2.92 -1.73
C THR A 65 -23.37 3.83 -2.51
N ALA A 66 -22.96 5.07 -2.80
CA ALA A 66 -23.77 6.04 -3.53
C ALA A 66 -23.97 5.68 -5.02
N PHE A 67 -22.93 5.14 -5.67
CA PHE A 67 -22.93 4.93 -7.12
C PHE A 67 -23.21 3.48 -7.56
N SER A 68 -23.08 2.47 -6.69
CA SER A 68 -23.23 1.05 -7.07
C SER A 68 -24.59 0.75 -7.73
N ALA A 69 -25.68 1.27 -7.16
CA ALA A 69 -27.02 1.05 -7.71
C ALA A 69 -27.21 1.72 -9.08
N SER A 70 -26.63 2.91 -9.27
CA SER A 70 -26.70 3.66 -10.53
C SER A 70 -25.85 3.00 -11.62
N LEU A 71 -24.67 2.48 -11.27
CA LEU A 71 -23.80 1.74 -12.19
C LEU A 71 -24.44 0.42 -12.63
N ALA A 72 -25.10 -0.31 -11.72
CA ALA A 72 -25.83 -1.53 -12.06
C ALA A 72 -26.95 -1.25 -13.08
N LYS A 73 -27.73 -0.19 -12.87
CA LYS A 73 -28.76 0.24 -13.84
C LYS A 73 -28.19 0.72 -15.16
N PHE A 74 -27.02 1.35 -15.15
CA PHE A 74 -26.34 1.77 -16.37
C PHE A 74 -25.98 0.54 -17.24
N VAL A 75 -25.42 -0.51 -16.63
CA VAL A 75 -25.12 -1.78 -17.31
C VAL A 75 -26.38 -2.43 -17.88
N GLU A 76 -27.46 -2.50 -17.08
CA GLU A 76 -28.75 -3.06 -17.51
C GLU A 76 -29.34 -2.32 -18.72
N ASN A 77 -29.31 -0.98 -18.70
CA ASN A 77 -29.89 -0.16 -19.77
C ASN A 77 -29.03 -0.07 -21.04
N THR A 78 -27.70 -0.24 -20.92
CA THR A 78 -26.79 -0.14 -22.06
C THR A 78 -26.47 -1.49 -22.70
N GLY A 79 -26.75 -2.60 -22.00
CA GLY A 79 -26.39 -3.95 -22.45
C GLY A 79 -24.89 -4.25 -22.41
N ILE A 80 -24.06 -3.34 -21.87
CA ILE A 80 -22.62 -3.51 -21.77
C ILE A 80 -22.32 -4.41 -20.56
N GLN A 81 -21.60 -5.51 -20.77
CA GLN A 81 -21.22 -6.42 -19.68
C GLN A 81 -19.94 -5.96 -18.97
N LEU A 82 -20.07 -5.01 -18.04
CA LEU A 82 -18.99 -4.59 -17.14
C LEU A 82 -19.12 -5.32 -15.79
N SER A 83 -18.33 -6.38 -15.61
CA SER A 83 -18.31 -7.17 -14.36
C SER A 83 -17.33 -6.64 -13.30
N ILE A 84 -16.51 -5.64 -13.65
CA ILE A 84 -15.44 -5.11 -12.79
C ILE A 84 -15.67 -3.61 -12.62
N THR A 85 -15.60 -3.15 -11.37
CA THR A 85 -15.65 -1.73 -11.03
C THR A 85 -14.26 -1.26 -10.66
N ASP A 86 -13.73 -0.30 -11.41
CA ASP A 86 -12.49 0.40 -11.03
C ASP A 86 -12.79 1.36 -9.89
N VAL A 87 -12.19 1.09 -8.74
CA VAL A 87 -12.32 1.89 -7.52
C VAL A 87 -11.25 2.99 -7.43
N GLY A 88 -10.37 3.09 -8.43
CA GLY A 88 -9.25 4.01 -8.50
C GLY A 88 -8.00 3.50 -7.79
N TRP A 89 -6.92 4.30 -7.87
CA TRP A 89 -5.61 3.95 -7.33
C TRP A 89 -5.58 3.91 -5.80
N ALA A 90 -6.29 4.82 -5.14
CA ALA A 90 -6.19 5.03 -3.70
C ALA A 90 -6.70 3.86 -2.81
N PRO A 91 -7.83 3.20 -3.12
CA PRO A 91 -8.22 1.96 -2.42
C PRO A 91 -7.30 0.79 -2.78
N LEU A 92 -6.85 0.69 -4.03
CA LEU A 92 -5.90 -0.35 -4.45
C LEU A 92 -4.57 -0.23 -3.69
N ALA A 93 -4.09 1.00 -3.47
CA ALA A 93 -2.92 1.26 -2.64
C ALA A 93 -3.14 0.73 -1.22
N THR A 94 -4.28 1.01 -0.59
CA THR A 94 -4.55 0.53 0.79
C THR A 94 -4.50 -1.00 0.90
N ILE A 95 -5.01 -1.71 -0.12
CA ILE A 95 -4.99 -3.18 -0.18
C ILE A 95 -3.56 -3.68 -0.41
N THR A 96 -2.86 -3.11 -1.38
CA THR A 96 -1.51 -3.51 -1.78
C THR A 96 -0.53 -3.28 -0.63
N TRP A 97 -0.58 -2.14 0.03
CA TRP A 97 0.28 -1.82 1.18
C TRP A 97 -0.07 -2.61 2.46
N GLY A 98 -1.21 -3.31 2.48
CA GLY A 98 -1.52 -4.30 3.52
C GLY A 98 -0.88 -5.67 3.30
N SER A 99 -0.27 -5.92 2.13
CA SER A 99 0.34 -7.19 1.78
C SER A 99 1.83 -7.26 2.17
N ALA A 100 2.24 -8.38 2.77
CA ALA A 100 3.66 -8.66 3.01
C ALA A 100 4.49 -8.75 1.72
N TRP A 101 3.85 -9.08 0.59
CA TRP A 101 4.51 -9.16 -0.72
C TRP A 101 5.01 -7.80 -1.21
N THR A 102 4.30 -6.72 -0.87
CA THR A 102 4.66 -5.36 -1.29
C THR A 102 6.02 -4.94 -0.76
N LEU A 103 6.34 -5.31 0.48
CA LEU A 103 7.66 -5.08 1.07
C LEU A 103 8.78 -5.85 0.34
N TYR A 104 8.49 -7.08 -0.08
CA TYR A 104 9.44 -7.89 -0.83
C TYR A 104 9.72 -7.28 -2.21
N PHE A 105 8.69 -6.85 -2.93
CA PHE A 105 8.83 -6.17 -4.22
C PHE A 105 9.54 -4.82 -4.09
N LEU A 106 9.23 -4.03 -3.06
CA LEU A 106 9.93 -2.78 -2.77
C LEU A 106 11.43 -3.00 -2.58
N LEU A 107 11.82 -4.05 -1.84
CA LEU A 107 13.23 -4.40 -1.67
C LEU A 107 13.90 -4.75 -3.00
N ILE A 108 13.25 -5.56 -3.84
CA ILE A 108 13.76 -5.90 -5.17
C ILE A 108 13.93 -4.63 -6.02
N MET A 109 12.91 -3.77 -6.07
CA MET A 109 12.95 -2.52 -6.84
C MET A 109 14.10 -1.62 -6.43
N LEU A 110 14.33 -1.47 -5.11
CA LEU A 110 15.44 -0.68 -4.59
C LEU A 110 16.79 -1.26 -5.00
N ILE A 111 16.96 -2.59 -4.93
CA ILE A 111 18.18 -3.28 -5.37
C ILE A 111 18.40 -3.06 -6.87
N VAL A 112 17.37 -3.26 -7.70
CA VAL A 112 17.46 -3.08 -9.15
C VAL A 112 17.84 -1.63 -9.49
N ASN A 113 17.20 -0.64 -8.85
CA ASN A 113 17.53 0.78 -9.02
C ASN A 113 19.00 1.07 -8.74
N ILE A 114 19.51 0.64 -7.59
CA ILE A 114 20.90 0.84 -7.20
C ILE A 114 21.87 0.16 -8.17
N VAL A 115 21.56 -1.07 -8.61
CA VAL A 115 22.37 -1.81 -9.58
C VAL A 115 22.42 -1.09 -10.93
N MET A 116 21.28 -0.60 -11.43
CA MET A 116 21.22 0.11 -12.70
C MET A 116 22.03 1.41 -12.67
N LEU A 117 21.96 2.17 -11.57
CA LEU A 117 22.77 3.37 -11.35
C LEU A 117 24.27 3.03 -11.28
N ALA A 118 24.65 1.99 -10.53
CA ALA A 118 26.05 1.57 -10.41
C ALA A 118 26.62 1.09 -11.77
N MET A 119 25.80 0.45 -12.59
CA MET A 119 26.15 0.03 -13.95
C MET A 119 26.04 1.15 -15.00
N LYS A 120 25.65 2.38 -14.60
CA LYS A 120 25.41 3.52 -15.50
C LYS A 120 24.43 3.21 -16.64
N LYS A 121 23.44 2.36 -16.36
CA LYS A 121 22.35 2.03 -17.30
C LYS A 121 21.29 3.13 -17.32
N THR A 122 21.14 3.86 -16.22
CA THR A 122 20.23 4.99 -16.03
C THR A 122 20.91 6.09 -15.22
N ASP A 123 20.40 7.32 -15.35
CA ASP A 123 20.78 8.49 -14.53
C ASP A 123 19.66 8.90 -13.55
N THR A 124 18.61 8.09 -13.45
CA THR A 124 17.41 8.34 -12.63
C THR A 124 17.29 7.29 -11.53
N LEU A 125 16.92 7.74 -10.32
CA LEU A 125 16.50 6.88 -9.21
C LEU A 125 14.99 6.98 -9.10
N ASP A 126 14.30 5.85 -9.18
CA ASP A 126 12.88 5.80 -8.85
C ASP A 126 12.71 5.85 -7.33
N VAL A 127 11.99 6.88 -6.89
CA VAL A 127 11.76 7.18 -5.46
C VAL A 127 10.28 7.16 -5.11
N ASP A 128 9.40 7.10 -6.11
CA ASP A 128 8.01 6.82 -5.83
C ASP A 128 7.92 5.33 -5.51
N ILE A 129 7.41 5.03 -4.32
CA ILE A 129 7.26 3.65 -3.87
C ILE A 129 5.82 3.18 -4.08
N PHE A 130 4.89 4.10 -4.36
CA PHE A 130 3.45 3.85 -4.43
C PHE A 130 2.97 3.35 -5.79
N ASP A 131 3.79 3.45 -6.82
CA ASP A 131 3.54 2.98 -8.18
C ASP A 131 4.21 1.62 -8.50
N ILE A 132 4.85 1.00 -7.50
CA ILE A 132 5.48 -0.33 -7.57
C ILE A 132 4.44 -1.46 -7.52
#